data_AF-A0A927PDG9-F1
#
_entry.id   AF-A0A927PDG9-F1
#
_cell.length_a   1.000
_cell.length_b   1.000
_cell.length_c   1.000
_cell.angle_alpha   90.00
_cell.angle_beta   90.00
_cell.angle_gamma   90.00
#
_symmetry.space_group_name_H-M   'P 1'
#
loop_
_entity.id
_entity.type
_entity.pdbx_description
1 polymer ?
#
loop_
_entity_poly.entity_id
_entity_poly.type
_entity_poly.pdbx_seq_one_letter_code
_entity_poly.pdbx_strand_id
1 'polypeptide(L)'
;MTLIEGFAREEIFIDPHTEIMFGDDQCCLCYPARFATVTFELLATNGLIQIADRIRKELGFKPMHPMDEYDDDTCDNEGWYDFYAGLNGHTENHMDSCLEFVVVNADSEDNEDLYTIDLTTEEQEVVYNRLDEQCRKYEGKSCEELLAEAEKRMREEL
;
A
#
# COMPACT_ATOMS: atom_id res chain seq x y z
N MET A 1 4.83 -19.20 12.80
CA MET A 1 5.00 -17.76 12.61
C MET A 1 6.28 -17.54 11.82
N THR A 2 6.14 -17.32 10.52
CA THR A 2 7.26 -16.95 9.65
C THR A 2 7.64 -15.49 9.91
N LEU A 3 8.83 -15.08 9.45
CA LEU A 3 9.27 -13.67 9.53
C LEU A 3 8.27 -12.72 8.85
N ILE A 4 7.69 -13.17 7.73
CA ILE A 4 6.71 -12.43 6.92
C ILE A 4 5.38 -12.28 7.67
N GLU A 5 4.89 -13.36 8.30
CA GLU A 5 3.70 -13.30 9.15
C GLU A 5 3.89 -12.35 10.35
N GLY A 6 5.12 -12.31 10.90
CA GLY A 6 5.49 -11.35 11.93
C GLY A 6 5.44 -9.91 11.43
N PHE A 7 6.10 -9.63 10.31
CA PHE A 7 6.12 -8.31 9.69
C PHE A 7 4.70 -7.81 9.38
N ALA A 8 3.89 -8.60 8.67
CA ALA A 8 2.53 -8.19 8.34
C ALA A 8 1.69 -7.89 9.60
N ARG A 9 1.83 -8.70 10.64
CA ARG A 9 1.09 -8.51 11.90
C ARG A 9 1.52 -7.25 12.66
N GLU A 10 2.80 -6.91 12.61
CA GLU A 10 3.41 -5.82 13.40
C GLU A 10 3.54 -4.50 12.64
N GLU A 11 3.45 -4.52 11.31
CA GLU A 11 3.73 -3.36 10.47
C GLU A 11 2.62 -3.03 9.46
N ILE A 12 1.70 -3.96 9.17
CA ILE A 12 0.60 -3.68 8.23
C ILE A 12 -0.69 -3.38 9.00
N PHE A 13 -1.06 -2.10 9.00
CA PHE A 13 -2.27 -1.58 9.62
C PHE A 13 -2.99 -0.60 8.72
N ILE A 14 -4.29 -0.76 8.56
CA ILE A 14 -5.14 0.23 7.87
C ILE A 14 -5.21 1.48 8.76
N ASP A 15 -5.01 2.68 8.19
CA ASP A 15 -5.21 3.91 8.93
C ASP A 15 -6.71 4.16 9.19
N PRO A 16 -7.18 4.15 10.44
CA PRO A 16 -8.59 4.34 10.76
C PRO A 16 -9.10 5.78 10.51
N HIS A 17 -8.23 6.74 10.20
CA HIS A 17 -8.60 8.13 9.91
C HIS A 17 -8.79 8.41 8.41
N THR A 18 -8.61 7.38 7.58
CA THR A 18 -8.65 7.48 6.12
C THR A 18 -9.87 6.74 5.57
N GLU A 19 -10.35 7.14 4.40
CA GLU A 19 -11.48 6.49 3.75
C GLU A 19 -10.99 5.33 2.86
N ILE A 20 -11.74 4.23 2.85
CA ILE A 20 -11.50 3.14 1.89
C ILE A 20 -11.81 3.66 0.49
N MET A 21 -10.82 3.58 -0.40
CA MET A 21 -10.92 4.06 -1.77
C MET A 21 -11.45 2.95 -2.66
N PHE A 22 -12.62 3.18 -3.25
CA PHE A 22 -13.21 2.29 -4.25
C PHE A 22 -12.88 2.81 -5.63
N GLY A 23 -12.37 1.94 -6.49
CA GLY A 23 -12.00 2.31 -7.85
C GLY A 23 -12.26 1.17 -8.81
N ASP A 24 -11.72 1.37 -10.00
CA ASP A 24 -11.64 0.35 -11.02
C ASP A 24 -10.36 0.57 -11.82
N ASP A 25 -9.83 -0.51 -12.37
CA ASP A 25 -8.67 -0.48 -13.27
C ASP A 25 -8.95 -1.36 -14.50
N GLN A 26 -8.11 -1.25 -15.53
CA GLN A 26 -8.24 -1.98 -16.78
C GLN A 26 -7.12 -3.00 -16.96
N CYS A 27 -7.49 -4.20 -17.39
CA CYS A 27 -6.53 -5.11 -18.01
C CYS A 27 -6.63 -4.99 -19.54
N CYS A 28 -5.46 -5.07 -20.19
CA CYS A 28 -5.26 -5.05 -21.65
C CYS A 28 -5.63 -3.75 -22.39
N LEU A 29 -4.64 -3.15 -23.06
CA LEU A 29 -4.84 -1.92 -23.87
C LEU A 29 -5.73 -2.09 -25.11
N CYS A 30 -5.76 -3.29 -25.71
CA CYS A 30 -6.44 -3.53 -26.99
C CYS A 30 -7.91 -3.95 -26.84
N TYR A 31 -8.29 -4.46 -25.68
CA TYR A 31 -9.66 -4.87 -25.36
C TYR A 31 -9.85 -4.64 -23.85
N PRO A 32 -10.15 -3.39 -23.44
CA PRO A 32 -10.13 -3.03 -22.03
C PRO A 32 -11.21 -3.80 -21.30
N ALA A 33 -10.79 -4.72 -20.45
CA ALA A 33 -11.64 -5.35 -19.47
C ALA A 33 -11.39 -4.66 -18.13
N ARG A 34 -12.40 -3.97 -17.62
CA ARG A 34 -12.32 -3.28 -16.34
C ARG A 34 -12.63 -4.23 -15.19
N PHE A 35 -11.95 -4.07 -14.08
CA PHE A 35 -12.18 -4.81 -12.84
C PHE A 35 -12.17 -3.83 -11.67
N ALA A 36 -12.92 -4.18 -10.63
CA ALA A 36 -13.03 -3.33 -9.46
C ALA A 36 -11.77 -3.41 -8.59
N THR A 37 -11.43 -2.29 -7.95
CA THR A 37 -10.31 -2.19 -7.02
C THR A 37 -10.78 -1.59 -5.69
N VAL A 38 -10.08 -1.97 -4.62
CA VAL A 38 -10.24 -1.40 -3.28
C VAL A 38 -8.86 -1.08 -2.75
N THR A 39 -8.61 0.17 -2.39
CA THR A 39 -7.32 0.61 -1.87
C THR A 39 -7.47 1.10 -0.44
N PHE A 40 -6.52 0.69 0.42
CA PHE A 40 -6.41 1.11 1.81
C PHE A 40 -5.16 1.95 1.98
N GLU A 41 -5.28 3.08 2.68
CA GLU A 41 -4.12 3.77 3.23
C GLU A 41 -3.66 3.05 4.51
N LEU A 42 -2.35 2.86 4.62
CA LEU A 42 -1.72 2.17 5.74
C LEU A 42 -1.06 3.16 6.68
N LEU A 43 -1.06 2.85 7.97
CA LEU A 43 -0.23 3.58 8.93
C LEU A 43 1.24 3.46 8.55
N ALA A 44 1.94 4.60 8.52
CA ALA A 44 3.39 4.65 8.38
C ALA A 44 4.08 4.09 9.63
N THR A 45 4.16 2.76 9.73
CA THR A 45 4.82 2.08 10.85
C THR A 45 6.34 2.12 10.70
N ASN A 46 7.07 1.86 11.79
CA ASN A 46 8.53 1.90 11.78
C ASN A 46 9.13 0.94 10.74
N GLY A 47 8.54 -0.25 10.55
CA GLY A 47 9.01 -1.22 9.57
C GLY A 47 8.80 -0.75 8.13
N LEU A 48 7.62 -0.19 7.81
CA LEU A 48 7.35 0.39 6.49
C LEU A 48 8.25 1.59 6.19
N ILE A 49 8.41 2.49 7.17
CA ILE A 49 9.30 3.64 7.08
C ILE A 49 10.75 3.20 6.81
N GLN A 50 11.27 2.21 7.54
CA GLN A 50 12.63 1.71 7.33
C GLN A 50 12.84 1.11 5.94
N ILE A 51 11.82 0.43 5.39
CA ILE A 51 11.88 -0.10 4.02
C ILE A 51 11.89 1.07 3.02
N ALA A 52 11.00 2.05 3.19
CA ALA A 52 10.94 3.24 2.32
C ALA A 52 12.25 4.04 2.34
N ASP A 53 12.80 4.30 3.53
CA ASP A 53 14.08 5.00 3.69
C ASP A 53 15.24 4.24 3.02
N ARG A 54 15.23 2.90 3.07
CA ARG A 54 16.23 2.09 2.35
C ARG A 54 16.09 2.20 0.85
N ILE A 55 14.87 2.11 0.31
CA ILE A 55 14.60 2.25 -1.13
C ILE A 55 15.08 3.63 -1.62
N ARG A 56 14.78 4.70 -0.88
CA ARG A 56 15.25 6.05 -1.20
C ARG A 56 16.77 6.16 -1.22
N LYS A 57 17.44 5.61 -0.21
CA LYS A 57 18.90 5.59 -0.13
C LYS A 57 19.51 4.86 -1.34
N GLU A 58 18.93 3.74 -1.74
CA GLU A 58 19.36 2.98 -2.94
C GLU A 58 19.20 3.78 -4.23
N LEU A 59 18.18 4.65 -4.30
CA LEU A 59 17.94 5.56 -5.42
C LEU A 59 18.79 6.85 -5.36
N GLY A 60 19.57 7.04 -4.30
CA GLY A 60 20.46 8.20 -4.12
C GLY A 60 19.80 9.42 -3.47
N PHE A 61 18.59 9.27 -2.93
CA PHE A 61 17.93 10.30 -2.13
C PHE A 61 18.32 10.20 -0.66
N LYS A 62 18.17 11.31 0.07
CA LYS A 62 18.32 11.31 1.53
C LYS A 62 17.13 10.55 2.16
N PRO A 63 17.38 9.65 3.13
CA PRO A 63 16.30 9.11 3.93
C PRO A 63 15.66 10.22 4.76
N MET A 64 14.43 9.99 5.22
CA MET A 64 13.70 10.91 6.09
C MET A 64 14.03 10.67 7.55
N HIS A 65 14.43 9.45 7.92
CA HIS A 65 14.80 9.11 9.28
C HIS A 65 16.26 8.65 9.38
N PRO A 66 16.89 8.85 10.56
CA PRO A 66 18.27 8.43 10.78
C PRO A 66 18.49 6.96 10.50
N MET A 67 19.45 6.66 9.61
CA MET A 67 19.85 5.31 9.27
C MET A 67 21.30 5.26 8.81
N ASP A 68 22.04 4.24 9.25
CA ASP A 68 23.45 4.01 8.93
C ASP A 68 24.36 5.25 9.13
N GLU A 69 24.59 6.00 8.04
CA GLU A 69 25.46 7.18 7.92
C GLU A 69 24.67 8.50 7.96
N TYR A 70 23.35 8.42 8.03
CA TYR A 70 22.44 9.56 8.14
C TYR A 70 22.02 9.74 9.59
N ASP A 71 22.12 10.97 10.07
CA ASP A 71 21.64 11.47 11.36
C ASP A 71 20.54 12.51 11.15
N ASP A 72 19.96 13.01 12.24
CA ASP A 72 18.87 13.99 12.20
C ASP A 72 19.22 15.25 11.37
N ASP A 73 20.49 15.63 11.28
CA ASP A 73 20.95 16.83 10.57
C ASP A 73 21.14 16.61 9.05
N THR A 74 21.24 15.35 8.63
CA THR A 74 21.52 14.96 7.24
C THR A 74 20.34 14.29 6.52
N CYS A 75 19.26 13.99 7.25
CA CYS A 75 17.99 13.50 6.72
C CYS A 75 17.17 14.59 6.03
N ASP A 76 16.22 14.17 5.19
CA ASP A 76 15.14 15.01 4.69
C ASP A 76 14.02 15.10 5.76
N ASN A 77 14.08 16.14 6.59
CA ASN A 77 13.17 16.33 7.71
C ASN A 77 11.81 16.94 7.33
N GLU A 78 11.64 17.37 6.07
CA GLU A 78 10.40 18.01 5.61
C GLU A 78 9.55 17.08 4.72
N GLY A 79 10.14 15.98 4.25
CA GLY A 79 9.41 14.95 3.52
C GLY A 79 8.53 14.08 4.40
N TRP A 80 7.59 13.37 3.76
CA TRP A 80 6.72 12.39 4.41
C TRP A 80 6.30 11.27 3.46
N TYR A 81 5.77 10.18 4.04
CA TYR A 81 5.34 8.97 3.35
C TYR A 81 3.85 8.72 3.54
N ASP A 82 3.17 8.36 2.45
CA ASP A 82 1.90 7.64 2.50
C ASP A 82 2.07 6.25 1.93
N PHE A 83 1.49 5.26 2.59
CA PHE A 83 1.55 3.86 2.18
C PHE A 83 0.16 3.36 1.78
N TYR A 84 0.10 2.56 0.72
CA TYR A 84 -1.15 2.03 0.20
C TYR A 84 -1.05 0.53 -0.07
N ALA A 85 -2.14 -0.17 0.22
CA ALA A 85 -2.35 -1.55 -0.16
C ALA A 85 -3.61 -1.65 -1.02
N GLY A 86 -3.46 -2.18 -2.22
CA GLY A 86 -4.57 -2.39 -3.14
C GLY A 86 -5.02 -3.85 -3.20
N LEU A 87 -6.33 -3.99 -3.41
CA LEU A 87 -7.00 -5.22 -3.77
C LEU A 87 -7.59 -5.06 -5.17
N ASN A 88 -7.60 -6.14 -5.95
CA ASN A 88 -8.17 -6.16 -7.27
C ASN A 88 -9.07 -7.38 -7.52
N GLY A 89 -10.15 -7.17 -8.28
CA GLY A 89 -11.05 -8.23 -8.71
C GLY A 89 -10.52 -9.10 -9.85
N HIS A 90 -9.27 -8.91 -10.29
CA HIS A 90 -8.71 -9.58 -11.47
C HIS A 90 -7.89 -10.83 -11.11
N THR A 91 -7.10 -10.78 -10.03
CA THR A 91 -6.24 -11.88 -9.58
C THR A 91 -7.01 -12.82 -8.64
N GLU A 92 -6.65 -14.12 -8.66
CA GLU A 92 -7.32 -15.13 -7.82
C GLU A 92 -7.12 -14.90 -6.32
N ASN A 93 -5.99 -14.30 -5.93
CA ASN A 93 -5.68 -13.97 -4.55
C ASN A 93 -6.16 -12.57 -4.14
N HIS A 94 -6.74 -11.82 -5.09
CA HIS A 94 -7.31 -10.49 -4.91
C HIS A 94 -6.38 -9.40 -4.39
N MET A 95 -5.14 -9.72 -4.04
CA MET A 95 -4.13 -8.78 -3.57
C MET A 95 -3.32 -8.26 -4.74
N ASP A 96 -2.95 -6.99 -4.69
CA ASP A 96 -1.97 -6.43 -5.62
C ASP A 96 -0.59 -7.03 -5.41
N SER A 97 0.25 -6.97 -6.46
CA SER A 97 1.59 -7.55 -6.42
C SER A 97 2.58 -6.74 -5.59
N CYS A 98 2.20 -5.56 -5.10
CA CYS A 98 3.07 -4.68 -4.33
C CYS A 98 2.26 -3.86 -3.31
N LEU A 99 2.95 -3.35 -2.29
CA LEU A 99 2.50 -2.17 -1.56
C LEU A 99 3.03 -0.94 -2.27
N GLU A 100 2.21 0.08 -2.41
CA GLU A 100 2.60 1.36 -3.00
C GLU A 100 2.95 2.33 -1.88
N PHE A 101 3.89 3.24 -2.13
CA PHE A 101 4.08 4.38 -1.25
C PHE A 101 4.42 5.63 -2.03
N VAL A 102 3.74 6.72 -1.65
CA VAL A 102 3.99 8.05 -2.17
C VAL A 102 5.00 8.72 -1.27
N VAL A 103 5.96 9.40 -1.89
CA VAL A 103 6.98 10.18 -1.22
C VAL A 103 6.83 11.61 -1.64
N VAL A 104 6.66 12.48 -0.66
CA VAL A 104 6.77 13.92 -0.89
C VAL A 104 8.18 14.36 -0.51
N ASN A 105 8.97 14.72 -1.51
CA ASN A 105 10.35 15.19 -1.33
C ASN A 105 10.37 16.69 -1.06
N ALA A 106 11.12 17.14 -0.06
CA ALA A 106 11.25 18.57 0.22
C ALA A 106 12.01 19.33 -0.90
N ASP A 107 12.94 18.65 -1.57
CA ASP A 107 13.88 19.23 -2.55
C ASP A 107 13.55 18.90 -4.03
N SER A 108 12.38 18.31 -4.35
CA SER A 108 12.00 17.94 -5.73
C SER A 108 11.12 19.00 -6.41
N GLU A 109 11.30 19.22 -7.72
CA GLU A 109 10.45 20.13 -8.51
C GLU A 109 9.05 19.51 -8.78
N ASP A 110 9.01 18.18 -8.91
CA ASP A 110 7.79 17.38 -8.91
C ASP A 110 7.64 16.80 -7.49
N ASN A 111 6.78 17.42 -6.69
CA ASN A 111 6.73 17.23 -5.24
C ASN A 111 6.35 15.81 -4.79
N GLU A 112 5.93 14.91 -5.68
CA GLU A 112 5.39 13.59 -5.32
C GLU A 112 5.95 12.51 -6.26
N ASP A 113 6.61 11.52 -5.69
CA ASP A 113 7.07 10.31 -6.40
C ASP A 113 6.33 9.08 -5.85
N LEU A 114 5.99 8.13 -6.73
CA LEU A 114 5.39 6.85 -6.37
C LEU A 114 6.42 5.72 -6.47
N TYR A 115 6.53 4.92 -5.41
CA TYR A 115 7.39 3.76 -5.34
C TYR A 115 6.61 2.51 -4.91
N THR A 116 7.20 1.34 -5.10
CA THR A 116 6.58 0.06 -4.77
C THR A 116 7.48 -0.81 -3.90
N ILE A 117 6.86 -1.60 -3.03
CA ILE A 117 7.46 -2.71 -2.28
C ILE A 117 6.84 -3.98 -2.86
N ASP A 118 7.59 -4.68 -3.71
CA ASP A 118 7.13 -5.89 -4.36
C ASP A 118 6.86 -7.01 -3.35
N LEU A 119 5.71 -7.67 -3.49
CA LEU A 119 5.29 -8.78 -2.65
C LEU A 119 5.39 -10.09 -3.43
N THR A 120 6.04 -11.07 -2.82
CA THR A 120 5.95 -12.47 -3.26
C THR A 120 4.53 -13.01 -3.06
N THR A 121 4.20 -14.13 -3.72
CA THR A 121 2.88 -14.76 -3.57
C THR A 121 2.55 -15.14 -2.12
N GLU A 122 3.55 -15.57 -1.35
CA GLU A 122 3.37 -15.87 0.08
C GLU A 122 3.09 -14.59 0.88
N GLU A 123 3.79 -13.49 0.60
CA GLU A 123 3.57 -12.20 1.24
C GLU A 123 2.18 -11.63 0.91
N GLN A 124 1.72 -11.77 -0.33
CA GLN A 124 0.39 -11.34 -0.75
C GLN A 124 -0.72 -12.02 0.07
N GLU A 125 -0.62 -13.33 0.30
CA GLU A 125 -1.60 -14.06 1.11
C GLU A 125 -1.60 -13.58 2.58
N VAL A 126 -0.40 -13.36 3.14
CA VAL A 126 -0.26 -12.90 4.52
C VAL A 126 -0.81 -11.47 4.69
N VAL A 127 -0.49 -10.57 3.77
CA VAL A 127 -0.99 -9.19 3.76
C VAL A 127 -2.51 -9.18 3.58
N TYR A 128 -3.04 -9.95 2.63
CA TYR A 128 -4.48 -10.05 2.41
C TYR A 128 -5.22 -10.50 3.68
N ASN A 129 -4.76 -11.59 4.31
CA ASN A 129 -5.37 -12.09 5.54
C ASN A 129 -5.32 -11.05 6.67
N ARG A 130 -4.25 -10.26 6.72
CA ARG A 130 -4.09 -9.19 7.69
C ARG A 130 -5.05 -8.02 7.44
N LEU A 131 -5.27 -7.65 6.18
CA LEU A 131 -6.25 -6.64 5.81
C LEU A 131 -7.67 -7.14 6.09
N ASP A 132 -8.00 -8.39 5.73
CA ASP A 132 -9.32 -8.97 5.97
C ASP A 132 -9.69 -9.02 7.45
N GLU A 133 -8.74 -9.39 8.32
CA GLU A 133 -8.91 -9.35 9.77
C GLU A 133 -9.27 -7.93 10.25
N GLN A 134 -8.59 -6.92 9.74
CA GLN A 134 -8.80 -5.52 10.11
C GLN A 134 -10.13 -4.99 9.57
N CYS A 135 -10.45 -5.23 8.30
CA CYS A 135 -11.73 -4.85 7.71
C CYS A 135 -12.90 -5.47 8.49
N ARG A 136 -12.84 -6.76 8.82
CA ARG A 136 -13.91 -7.40 9.61
C ARG A 136 -14.08 -6.78 10.97
N LYS A 137 -12.97 -6.38 11.61
CA LYS A 137 -12.97 -5.82 12.96
C LYS A 137 -13.46 -4.38 13.01
N TYR A 138 -13.04 -3.54 12.05
CA TYR A 138 -13.27 -2.10 12.10
C TYR A 138 -14.43 -1.65 11.21
N GLU A 139 -14.60 -2.28 10.04
CA GLU A 139 -15.64 -1.94 9.05
C GLU A 139 -16.84 -2.90 9.09
N GLY A 140 -16.70 -4.05 9.76
CA GLY A 140 -17.72 -5.09 9.81
C GLY A 140 -17.94 -5.81 8.47
N LYS A 141 -17.01 -5.67 7.53
CA LYS A 141 -17.02 -6.30 6.20
C LYS A 141 -15.69 -7.01 5.92
N SER A 142 -15.72 -8.11 5.18
CA SER A 142 -14.52 -8.74 4.64
C SER A 142 -13.94 -7.95 3.46
N CYS A 143 -12.68 -8.22 3.11
CA CYS A 143 -12.07 -7.72 1.87
C CYS A 143 -12.88 -8.16 0.64
N GLU A 144 -13.38 -9.40 0.64
CA GLU A 144 -14.24 -9.92 -0.43
C GLU A 144 -15.58 -9.18 -0.54
N GLU A 145 -16.21 -8.81 0.59
CA GLU A 145 -17.44 -8.02 0.60
C GLU A 145 -17.20 -6.59 0.10
N LEU A 146 -16.05 -5.99 0.43
CA LEU A 146 -15.64 -4.69 -0.09
C LEU A 146 -15.40 -4.74 -1.61
N LEU A 147 -14.72 -5.76 -2.12
CA LEU A 147 -14.53 -5.96 -3.57
C LEU A 147 -15.85 -6.20 -4.30
N ALA A 148 -16.76 -6.99 -3.73
CA ALA A 148 -18.09 -7.19 -4.31
C ALA A 148 -18.91 -5.90 -4.36
N GLU A 149 -18.77 -5.04 -3.33
CA GLU A 149 -19.36 -3.71 -3.33
C GLU A 149 -18.72 -2.80 -4.40
N ALA A 150 -17.40 -2.83 -4.54
CA ALA A 150 -16.67 -2.11 -5.59
C ALA A 150 -17.17 -2.53 -6.98
N GLU A 151 -17.31 -3.84 -7.23
CA GLU A 151 -17.81 -4.37 -8.49
C GLU A 151 -19.25 -3.92 -8.77
N LYS A 152 -20.11 -3.90 -7.74
CA LYS A 152 -21.47 -3.39 -7.87
C LYS A 152 -21.48 -1.91 -8.24
N ARG A 153 -20.68 -1.07 -7.57
CA ARG A 153 -20.56 0.37 -7.87
C ARG A 153 -20.09 0.59 -9.30
N MET A 154 -19.03 -0.11 -9.71
CA MET A 154 -18.51 -0.07 -11.09
C MET A 154 -19.60 -0.41 -12.13
N ARG A 155 -20.46 -1.40 -11.86
CA ARG A 155 -21.56 -1.77 -12.76
C ARG A 155 -22.73 -0.78 -12.78
N GLU A 156 -22.97 -0.07 -11.68
CA GLU A 156 -24.05 0.92 -11.55
C GLU A 156 -23.67 2.29 -12.13
N GLU A 157 -22.38 2.57 -12.25
CA GLU A 157 -21.82 3.80 -12.85
C GLU A 157 -21.59 3.71 -14.37
N LEU A 158 -21.77 2.52 -14.97
CA LEU A 158 -21.73 2.24 -16.42
C LEU A 158 -23.09 2.47 -17.10
#